data_AF-A0A932D480-F1
#
_entry.id   AF-A0A932D480-F1
#
_cell.length_a   1.000
_cell.length_b   1.000
_cell.length_c   1.000
_cell.angle_alpha   90.00
_cell.angle_beta   90.00
_cell.angle_gamma   90.00
#
_symmetry.space_group_name_H-M   'P 1'
#
loop_
_entity.id
_entity.type
_entity.pdbx_description
1 polymer ?
#
loop_
_entity_poly.entity_id
_entity_poly.type
_entity_poly.pdbx_seq_one_letter_code
_entity_poly.pdbx_strand_id
1 'polypeptide(L)'
;MLRWAMVLAVLTIAPGARAQNRQLIIIELSDREPADTALVDAADRVTGGGGLSGSDLSREIDDRILRPARESDRSGLEALLTTVEQGIEGFYENRFPEAVDKLTRASTALAEAIDVVGMDQRTATALFEASMILAVTLRYLRDEVQARDVLRRVIRLFPSRRPMLAQFSPDLIRLYDEVKAEMDAAPMAQVNVETRPSGCHVLCNGQEAGTSPWEGTIYPGDHTFQVRCDGRLSGVRRANLQAGRQQVEIDFEAAQALHADRLPWIARGRSARRVAAALARDLGSPETLLVERRGQRVAIQAIRAGSPRIDRWGEGETAAVAWANMRAAPEDGRPEPTPPSPTPWFRDIGAWASLGLGAAAAVSGLALVQSAREDAWNAQVAGTAQEHFDLADSANDTGTPAVLLATGGTSLVLGGIAALVVPSSGHPTTFHGPLFWLLSAAGVLASGLGVGLLLLDGCDYGDHPLCPAVPGEPFATNAPAGLILTASGAVGLATALVLRLTEGSGEQQ
;
A
#
# COMPACT_ATOMS: atom_id res chain seq x y z
N MET A 1 35.86 58.67 -28.09
CA MET A 1 35.75 59.43 -26.83
C MET A 1 34.27 59.51 -26.46
N LEU A 2 33.93 59.01 -25.25
CA LEU A 2 32.81 59.33 -24.33
C LEU A 2 31.52 59.99 -24.93
N ARG A 3 30.26 59.68 -24.55
CA ARG A 3 29.64 58.91 -23.46
C ARG A 3 28.10 58.92 -23.71
N TRP A 4 27.43 57.79 -23.48
CA TRP A 4 26.17 57.60 -22.73
C TRP A 4 24.95 58.54 -22.92
N ALA A 5 23.81 57.94 -23.29
CA ALA A 5 22.55 58.08 -22.55
C ALA A 5 21.63 56.87 -22.86
N MET A 6 21.54 55.97 -21.88
CA MET A 6 20.58 54.88 -21.72
C MET A 6 19.13 55.37 -21.79
N VAL A 7 18.28 54.70 -22.58
CA VAL A 7 16.82 54.74 -22.39
C VAL A 7 16.44 53.54 -21.53
N LEU A 8 16.09 53.84 -20.28
CA LEU A 8 15.56 52.91 -19.29
C LEU A 8 14.07 52.68 -19.58
N ALA A 9 13.73 51.66 -20.37
CA ALA A 9 12.34 51.21 -20.50
C ALA A 9 12.00 50.35 -19.27
N VAL A 10 11.57 51.02 -18.20
CA VAL A 10 10.90 50.37 -17.07
C VAL A 10 9.51 49.98 -17.54
N LEU A 11 9.35 48.72 -17.94
CA LEU A 11 8.05 48.08 -18.06
C LEU A 11 7.55 47.81 -16.64
N THR A 12 6.83 48.78 -16.08
CA THR A 12 5.97 48.56 -14.91
C THR A 12 4.82 47.64 -15.34
N ILE A 13 4.98 46.35 -15.07
CA ILE A 13 3.88 45.39 -15.13
C ILE A 13 2.89 45.79 -14.04
N ALA A 14 1.66 46.14 -14.45
CA ALA A 14 0.58 46.47 -13.53
C ALA A 14 0.27 45.28 -12.59
N PRO A 15 0.31 45.45 -11.26
CA PRO A 15 -0.18 44.42 -10.34
C PRO A 15 -1.71 44.54 -10.28
N GLY A 16 -2.39 43.97 -11.29
CA GLY A 16 -3.83 44.22 -11.51
C GLY A 16 -4.70 42.98 -11.70
N ALA A 17 -4.13 41.78 -11.70
CA ALA A 17 -4.90 40.55 -11.56
C ALA A 17 -4.57 39.99 -10.18
N ARG A 18 -5.58 39.68 -9.37
CA ARG A 18 -5.38 38.75 -8.24
C ARG A 18 -4.74 37.51 -8.84
N ALA A 19 -3.43 37.39 -8.69
CA ALA A 19 -2.72 36.17 -9.02
C ALA A 19 -3.42 35.10 -8.20
N GLN A 20 -4.25 34.28 -8.85
CA GLN A 20 -4.71 33.04 -8.26
C GLN A 20 -3.45 32.40 -7.72
N ASN A 21 -3.40 32.26 -6.39
CA ASN A 21 -2.21 31.93 -5.64
C ASN A 21 -1.78 30.51 -6.03
N ARG A 22 -1.11 30.38 -7.18
CA ARG A 22 -0.60 29.13 -7.72
C ARG A 22 0.61 28.78 -6.87
N GLN A 23 0.35 28.23 -5.69
CA GLN A 23 1.38 27.64 -4.88
C GLN A 23 2.00 26.50 -5.67
N LEU A 24 3.26 26.67 -6.04
CA LEU A 24 4.02 25.64 -6.74
C LEU A 24 4.75 24.81 -5.70
N ILE A 25 4.62 23.50 -5.75
CA ILE A 25 5.31 22.60 -4.82
C ILE A 25 6.60 22.14 -5.48
N ILE A 26 7.72 22.24 -4.77
CA ILE A 26 9.03 21.82 -5.27
C ILE A 26 9.50 20.63 -4.44
N ILE A 27 9.67 19.47 -5.09
CA ILE A 27 10.20 18.26 -4.48
C ILE A 27 11.59 18.00 -5.06
N GLU A 28 12.61 18.01 -4.20
CA GLU A 28 13.96 17.63 -4.59
C GLU A 28 14.17 16.12 -4.44
N LEU A 29 14.69 15.49 -5.49
CA LEU A 29 15.15 14.11 -5.49
C LEU A 29 16.69 14.09 -5.51
N SER A 30 17.28 13.79 -4.36
CA SER A 30 18.74 13.62 -4.21
C SER A 30 19.07 12.31 -3.50
N ASP A 31 20.17 11.67 -3.90
CA ASP A 31 20.74 10.50 -3.19
C ASP A 31 21.57 10.89 -1.96
N ARG A 32 21.92 12.18 -1.85
CA ARG A 32 22.76 12.70 -0.78
C ARG A 32 21.95 13.68 0.04
N GLU A 33 22.25 13.71 1.34
CA GLU A 33 21.73 14.68 2.30
C GLU A 33 21.76 16.10 1.70
N PRO A 34 20.72 16.92 1.88
CA PRO A 34 20.54 18.19 1.17
C PRO A 34 21.62 19.19 1.58
N ALA A 35 22.74 19.14 0.86
CA ALA A 35 23.85 20.08 1.05
C ALA A 35 23.70 21.33 0.18
N ASP A 36 22.66 21.42 -0.67
CA ASP A 36 22.57 22.45 -1.70
C ASP A 36 21.26 23.25 -1.58
N THR A 37 21.18 24.09 -0.54
CA THR A 37 20.16 25.16 -0.43
C THR A 37 20.07 26.00 -1.72
N ALA A 38 21.11 26.01 -2.54
CA ALA A 38 21.13 26.68 -3.84
C ALA A 38 20.04 26.19 -4.81
N LEU A 39 19.62 24.93 -4.75
CA LEU A 39 18.57 24.41 -5.64
C LEU A 39 17.19 24.94 -5.25
N VAL A 40 16.93 24.95 -3.94
CA VAL A 40 15.72 25.53 -3.34
C VAL A 40 15.69 27.04 -3.57
N ASP A 41 16.78 27.74 -3.29
CA ASP A 41 16.92 29.18 -3.53
C ASP A 41 16.77 29.56 -5.02
N ALA A 42 17.24 28.69 -5.92
CA ALA A 42 17.06 28.88 -7.36
C ALA A 42 15.59 28.68 -7.74
N ALA A 43 14.92 27.67 -7.19
CA ALA A 43 13.51 27.42 -7.44
C ALA A 43 12.62 28.54 -6.85
N ASP A 44 12.92 29.05 -5.66
CA ASP A 44 12.23 30.19 -5.05
C ASP A 44 12.39 31.46 -5.89
N ARG A 45 13.61 31.75 -6.35
CA ARG A 45 13.86 32.89 -7.27
C ARG A 45 13.09 32.76 -8.58
N VAL A 46 12.96 31.55 -9.07
CA VAL A 46 12.30 31.24 -10.35
C VAL A 46 10.77 31.26 -10.23
N THR A 47 10.23 30.91 -9.06
CA THR A 47 8.79 30.98 -8.76
C THR A 47 8.34 32.35 -8.25
N GLY A 48 9.28 33.26 -7.98
CA GLY A 48 8.98 34.58 -7.43
C GLY A 48 8.57 34.54 -5.96
N GLY A 49 9.03 33.53 -5.21
CA GLY A 49 8.76 33.38 -3.77
C GLY A 49 7.35 32.90 -3.40
N GLY A 50 6.57 32.42 -4.37
CA GLY A 50 5.23 31.88 -4.14
C GLY A 50 5.15 30.35 -3.98
N GLY A 51 6.29 29.65 -4.00
CA GLY A 51 6.36 28.19 -3.90
C GLY A 51 6.41 27.69 -2.46
N LEU A 52 5.93 26.45 -2.23
CA LEU A 52 6.20 25.70 -1.01
C LEU A 52 7.40 24.79 -1.28
N SER A 53 8.47 24.95 -0.52
CA SER A 53 9.71 24.16 -0.63
C SER A 53 10.28 23.84 0.74
N GLY A 54 11.15 22.82 0.82
CA GLY A 54 11.92 22.48 2.02
C GLY A 54 11.08 22.37 3.30
N SER A 55 11.45 23.14 4.33
CA SER A 55 10.79 23.13 5.64
C SER A 55 9.37 23.70 5.62
N ASP A 56 9.05 24.61 4.71
CA ASP A 56 7.69 25.17 4.61
C ASP A 56 6.76 24.16 3.96
N LEU A 57 7.24 23.42 2.95
CA LEU A 57 6.50 22.29 2.42
C LEU A 57 6.31 21.19 3.47
N SER A 58 7.36 20.87 4.25
CA SER A 58 7.25 19.91 5.35
C SER A 58 6.21 20.34 6.36
N ARG A 59 6.19 21.62 6.77
CA ARG A 59 5.21 22.16 7.71
C ARG A 59 3.79 22.10 7.13
N GLU A 60 3.62 22.44 5.86
CA GLU A 60 2.30 22.38 5.21
C GLU A 60 1.79 20.93 5.06
N ILE A 61 2.69 20.00 4.73
CA ILE A 61 2.40 18.56 4.74
C ILE A 61 2.02 18.11 6.15
N ASP A 62 2.79 18.52 7.16
CA ASP A 62 2.55 18.16 8.56
C ASP A 62 1.21 18.68 9.07
N ASP A 63 0.85 19.90 8.69
CA ASP A 63 -0.38 20.56 9.12
C ASP A 63 -1.61 20.05 8.37
N ARG A 64 -1.49 19.77 7.06
CA ARG A 64 -2.64 19.43 6.20
C ARG A 64 -2.80 17.96 5.86
N ILE A 65 -1.71 17.22 5.71
CA ILE A 65 -1.72 15.90 5.07
C ILE A 65 -1.32 14.81 6.05
N LEU A 66 -0.27 14.98 6.86
CA LEU A 66 0.30 13.90 7.66
C LEU A 66 0.90 14.42 8.95
N ARG A 67 0.35 14.05 10.09
CA ARG A 67 1.22 13.96 11.27
C ARG A 67 1.84 12.57 11.27
N PRO A 68 3.17 12.43 11.24
CA PRO A 68 3.81 11.13 11.34
C PRO A 68 3.28 10.43 12.58
N ALA A 69 2.98 9.15 12.42
CA ALA A 69 2.67 8.25 13.51
C ALA A 69 3.93 8.08 14.37
N ARG A 70 4.30 9.10 15.15
CA ARG A 70 5.56 9.07 15.90
C ARG A 70 5.48 7.93 16.90
N GLU A 71 6.35 6.95 16.68
CA GLU A 71 6.58 5.80 17.56
C GLU A 71 7.00 6.22 19.00
N SER A 72 7.26 7.52 19.23
CA SER A 72 7.63 8.12 20.52
C SER A 72 6.49 8.23 21.56
N ASP A 73 5.28 7.75 21.26
CA ASP A 73 4.09 8.22 21.99
C ASP A 73 3.60 7.33 23.15
N ARG A 74 4.27 6.23 23.52
CA ARG A 74 3.86 5.52 24.76
C ARG A 74 4.10 6.38 26.01
N SER A 75 5.25 7.03 26.10
CA SER A 75 5.54 7.96 27.21
C SER A 75 4.74 9.26 27.09
N GLY A 76 4.47 9.72 25.86
CA GLY A 76 3.61 10.87 25.61
C GLY A 76 2.16 10.59 26.03
N LEU A 77 1.63 9.43 25.66
CA LEU A 77 0.29 8.98 26.02
C LEU A 77 0.10 8.89 27.53
N GLU A 78 1.01 8.27 28.28
CA GLU A 78 0.88 8.21 29.75
C GLU A 78 0.92 9.62 30.38
N ALA A 79 1.70 10.56 29.84
CA ALA A 79 1.68 11.96 30.28
C ALA A 79 0.35 12.64 29.95
N LEU A 80 -0.27 12.34 28.80
CA LEU A 80 -1.59 12.83 28.42
C LEU A 80 -2.69 12.25 29.33
N LEU A 81 -2.64 10.96 29.65
CA LEU A 81 -3.56 10.31 30.59
C LEU A 81 -3.44 10.93 31.99
N THR A 82 -2.21 11.18 32.46
CA THR A 82 -1.97 11.92 33.71
C THR A 82 -2.57 13.33 33.65
N THR A 83 -2.47 14.01 32.50
CA THR A 83 -3.07 15.35 32.32
C THR A 83 -4.59 15.31 32.34
N VAL A 84 -5.21 14.24 31.82
CA VAL A 84 -6.66 14.00 31.96
C VAL A 84 -7.02 13.86 33.44
N GLU A 85 -6.34 12.99 34.18
CA GLU A 85 -6.59 12.77 35.61
C GLU A 85 -6.50 14.08 36.40
N GLN A 86 -5.47 14.89 36.18
CA GLN A 86 -5.31 16.21 36.81
C GLN A 86 -6.41 17.20 36.42
N GLY A 87 -6.90 17.15 35.18
CA GLY A 87 -8.02 17.96 34.72
C GLY A 87 -9.34 17.57 35.41
N ILE A 88 -9.55 16.27 35.59
CA ILE A 88 -10.69 15.70 36.32
C ILE A 88 -10.64 16.08 37.81
N GLU A 89 -9.47 15.95 38.44
CA GLU A 89 -9.26 16.38 39.83
C GLU A 89 -9.55 17.88 40.00
N GLY A 90 -9.04 18.72 39.09
CA GLY A 90 -9.34 20.15 39.07
C GLY A 90 -10.83 20.47 38.97
N PHE A 91 -11.61 19.66 38.24
CA PHE A 91 -13.06 19.79 38.20
C PHE A 91 -13.71 19.50 39.56
N TYR A 92 -13.33 18.39 40.22
CA TYR A 92 -13.87 18.03 41.54
C TYR A 92 -13.48 18.99 42.66
N GLU A 93 -12.31 19.62 42.55
CA GLU A 93 -11.82 20.62 43.49
C GLU A 93 -12.32 22.05 43.17
N ASN A 94 -13.27 22.20 42.24
CA ASN A 94 -13.86 23.46 41.79
C ASN A 94 -12.84 24.46 41.17
N ARG A 95 -11.70 23.97 40.68
CA ARG A 95 -10.71 24.76 39.90
C ARG A 95 -11.04 24.72 38.41
N PHE A 96 -12.24 25.17 38.06
CA PHE A 96 -12.77 25.05 36.69
C PHE A 96 -11.89 25.63 35.59
N PRO A 97 -11.26 26.82 35.71
CA PRO A 97 -10.39 27.34 34.65
C PRO A 97 -9.18 26.45 34.38
N GLU A 98 -8.58 25.88 35.43
CA GLU A 98 -7.45 24.95 35.30
C GLU A 98 -7.89 23.62 34.69
N ALA A 99 -9.05 23.11 35.10
CA ALA A 99 -9.66 21.91 34.53
C ALA A 99 -9.94 22.07 33.03
N VAL A 100 -10.49 23.21 32.59
CA VAL A 100 -10.72 23.49 31.16
C VAL A 100 -9.42 23.48 30.38
N ASP A 101 -8.38 24.16 30.85
CA ASP A 101 -7.08 24.23 30.17
C ASP A 101 -6.42 22.84 30.05
N LYS A 102 -6.41 22.06 31.13
CA LYS A 102 -5.87 20.69 31.13
C LYS A 102 -6.68 19.75 30.23
N LEU A 103 -7.99 19.69 30.40
CA LEU A 103 -8.86 18.79 29.63
C LEU A 103 -8.93 19.16 28.15
N THR A 104 -8.87 20.45 27.79
CA THR A 104 -8.83 20.88 26.39
C THR A 104 -7.54 20.42 25.70
N ARG A 105 -6.39 20.64 26.34
CA ARG A 105 -5.10 20.18 25.82
C ARG A 105 -5.04 18.66 25.72
N ALA A 106 -5.44 17.96 26.78
CA ALA A 106 -5.39 16.50 26.82
C ALA A 106 -6.36 15.87 25.82
N SER A 107 -7.62 16.31 25.74
CA SER A 107 -8.58 15.77 24.77
C SER A 107 -8.18 16.05 23.32
N THR A 108 -7.61 17.23 23.03
CA THR A 108 -7.10 17.53 21.68
C THR A 108 -5.93 16.62 21.32
N ALA A 109 -4.95 16.48 22.21
CA ALA A 109 -3.79 15.62 21.97
C ALA A 109 -4.16 14.13 21.92
N LEU A 110 -5.09 13.66 22.75
CA LEU A 110 -5.59 12.29 22.71
C LEU A 110 -6.37 12.00 21.42
N ALA A 111 -7.19 12.94 20.93
CA ALA A 111 -7.87 12.79 19.65
C ALA A 111 -6.86 12.64 18.50
N GLU A 112 -5.78 13.44 18.52
CA GLU A 112 -4.69 13.31 17.55
C GLU A 112 -3.89 11.99 17.71
N ALA A 113 -3.69 11.51 18.93
CA ALA A 113 -2.99 10.25 19.19
C ALA A 113 -3.79 9.01 18.78
N ILE A 114 -5.13 9.04 18.92
CA ILE A 114 -6.03 7.95 18.47
C ILE A 114 -5.92 7.73 16.97
N ASP A 115 -5.74 8.81 16.20
CA ASP A 115 -5.48 8.70 14.78
C ASP A 115 -4.21 7.85 14.59
N VAL A 116 -3.12 8.16 15.28
CA VAL A 116 -1.82 7.52 15.05
C VAL A 116 -1.75 6.05 15.48
N VAL A 117 -2.23 5.71 16.67
CA VAL A 117 -1.98 4.40 17.31
C VAL A 117 -3.09 3.39 17.00
N GLY A 118 -4.16 3.84 16.34
CA GLY A 118 -5.43 3.11 16.34
C GLY A 118 -6.10 3.21 17.70
N MET A 119 -7.41 2.96 17.74
CA MET A 119 -8.20 3.20 18.94
C MET A 119 -7.97 2.11 20.01
N ASP A 120 -6.91 2.25 20.82
CA ASP A 120 -6.79 1.51 22.08
C ASP A 120 -7.96 1.86 23.02
N GLN A 121 -8.54 0.86 23.68
CA GLN A 121 -9.74 1.01 24.49
C GLN A 121 -9.53 1.96 25.69
N ARG A 122 -8.31 2.01 26.25
CA ARG A 122 -7.97 2.90 27.35
C ARG A 122 -7.94 4.34 26.87
N THR A 123 -7.25 4.62 25.76
CA THR A 123 -7.18 5.96 25.14
C THR A 123 -8.57 6.45 24.73
N ALA A 124 -9.39 5.59 24.10
CA ALA A 124 -10.76 5.92 23.73
C ALA A 124 -11.63 6.28 24.95
N THR A 125 -11.44 5.56 26.05
CA THR A 125 -12.16 5.82 27.31
C THR A 125 -11.71 7.13 27.96
N ALA A 126 -10.41 7.37 28.03
CA ALA A 126 -9.87 8.61 28.56
C ALA A 126 -10.30 9.83 27.74
N LEU A 127 -10.27 9.75 26.40
CA LEU A 127 -10.74 10.83 25.54
C LEU A 127 -12.24 11.10 25.72
N PHE A 128 -13.06 10.03 25.75
CA PHE A 128 -14.50 10.17 25.97
C PHE A 128 -14.77 10.83 27.32
N GLU A 129 -14.17 10.33 28.41
CA GLU A 129 -14.35 10.86 29.76
C GLU A 129 -13.85 12.31 29.87
N ALA A 130 -12.65 12.61 29.38
CA ALA A 130 -12.10 13.97 29.36
C ALA A 130 -13.01 14.96 28.63
N SER A 131 -13.57 14.56 27.49
CA SER A 131 -14.49 15.40 26.71
C SER A 131 -15.83 15.63 27.42
N MET A 132 -16.38 14.58 28.06
CA MET A 132 -17.61 14.70 28.84
C MET A 132 -17.43 15.64 30.05
N ILE A 133 -16.31 15.51 30.76
CA ILE A 133 -16.00 16.36 31.92
C ILE A 133 -15.67 17.80 31.48
N LEU A 134 -15.00 17.97 30.34
CA LEU A 134 -14.79 19.30 29.75
C LEU A 134 -16.11 19.99 29.43
N ALA A 135 -17.06 19.29 28.80
CA ALA A 135 -18.37 19.84 28.45
C ALA A 135 -19.16 20.30 29.68
N VAL A 136 -19.20 19.51 30.76
CA VAL A 136 -19.88 19.94 31.99
C VAL A 136 -19.15 21.09 32.68
N THR A 137 -17.82 21.11 32.65
CA THR A 137 -17.02 22.21 33.21
C THR A 137 -17.31 23.53 32.49
N LEU A 138 -17.35 23.52 31.16
CA LEU A 138 -17.72 24.69 30.34
C LEU A 138 -19.14 25.17 30.65
N ARG A 139 -20.08 24.25 30.88
CA ARG A 139 -21.44 24.57 31.30
C ARG A 139 -21.51 25.26 32.67
N TYR A 140 -20.71 24.80 33.64
CA TYR A 140 -20.59 25.49 34.95
C TYR A 140 -20.08 26.92 34.80
N LEU A 141 -19.17 27.15 33.84
CA LEU A 141 -18.67 28.46 33.46
C LEU A 141 -19.64 29.26 32.56
N ARG A 142 -20.84 28.74 32.31
CA ARG A 142 -21.89 29.34 31.46
C ARG A 142 -21.50 29.48 29.98
N ASP A 143 -20.52 28.70 29.52
CA ASP A 143 -20.15 28.62 28.11
C ASP A 143 -20.86 27.44 27.41
N GLU A 144 -22.16 27.61 27.20
CA GLU A 144 -23.03 26.60 26.59
C GLU A 144 -22.66 26.30 25.12
N VAL A 145 -22.07 27.27 24.42
CA VAL A 145 -21.67 27.11 23.01
C VAL A 145 -20.49 26.14 22.92
N GLN A 146 -19.40 26.41 23.66
CA GLN A 146 -18.25 25.50 23.66
C GLN A 146 -18.61 24.13 24.24
N ALA A 147 -19.45 24.06 25.27
CA ALA A 147 -19.90 22.78 25.83
C ALA A 147 -20.60 21.90 24.78
N ARG A 148 -21.52 22.46 23.99
CA ARG A 148 -22.18 21.75 22.89
C ARG A 148 -21.19 21.34 21.80
N ASP A 149 -20.23 22.19 21.45
CA ASP A 149 -19.24 21.87 20.41
C ASP A 149 -18.31 20.71 20.81
N VAL A 150 -17.92 20.65 22.09
CA VAL A 150 -17.18 19.50 22.65
C VAL A 150 -18.03 18.22 22.55
N LEU A 151 -19.32 18.30 22.87
CA LEU A 151 -20.22 17.14 22.76
C LEU A 151 -20.44 16.71 21.30
N ARG A 152 -20.58 17.63 20.35
CA ARG A 152 -20.66 17.29 18.92
C ARG A 152 -19.40 16.55 18.46
N ARG A 153 -18.22 16.99 18.91
CA ARG A 153 -16.96 16.30 18.63
C ARG A 153 -16.95 14.89 19.21
N VAL A 154 -17.33 14.70 20.47
CA VAL A 154 -17.32 13.36 21.11
C VAL A 154 -18.32 12.41 20.46
N ILE A 155 -19.50 12.90 20.07
CA ILE A 155 -20.53 12.11 19.36
C ILE A 155 -20.03 11.67 17.97
N ARG A 156 -19.29 12.53 17.25
CA ARG A 156 -18.66 12.15 15.97
C ARG A 156 -17.60 11.07 16.12
N LEU A 157 -16.79 11.16 17.17
CA LEU A 157 -15.71 10.20 17.43
C LEU A 157 -16.23 8.86 17.96
N PHE A 158 -17.32 8.88 18.74
CA PHE A 158 -17.88 7.70 19.41
C PHE A 158 -19.40 7.58 19.23
N PRO A 159 -19.91 7.44 18.00
CA PRO A 159 -21.35 7.50 17.71
C PRO A 159 -22.16 6.39 18.40
N SER A 160 -21.53 5.25 18.66
CA SER A 160 -22.13 4.09 19.33
C SER A 160 -22.02 4.13 20.85
N ARG A 161 -21.18 5.00 21.42
CA ARG A 161 -20.97 5.09 22.88
C ARG A 161 -22.04 5.97 23.51
N ARG A 162 -22.50 5.58 24.70
CA ARG A 162 -23.45 6.35 25.49
C ARG A 162 -22.87 6.62 26.89
N PRO A 163 -23.02 7.83 27.44
CA PRO A 163 -22.63 8.09 28.82
C PRO A 163 -23.55 7.30 29.77
N MET A 164 -22.97 6.78 30.85
CA MET A 164 -23.70 5.99 31.86
C MET A 164 -23.99 6.81 33.11
N LEU A 165 -25.16 6.62 33.71
CA LEU A 165 -25.58 7.28 34.96
C LEU A 165 -24.62 7.02 36.14
N ALA A 166 -23.91 5.89 36.14
CA ALA A 166 -22.92 5.56 37.16
C ALA A 166 -21.65 6.44 37.08
N GLN A 167 -21.41 7.09 35.93
CA GLN A 167 -20.20 7.88 35.67
C GLN A 167 -20.51 9.38 35.51
N PHE A 168 -21.67 9.73 34.98
CA PHE A 168 -22.02 11.10 34.64
C PHE A 168 -23.35 11.52 35.25
N SER A 169 -23.48 12.81 35.58
CA SER A 169 -24.71 13.34 36.16
C SER A 169 -25.88 13.26 35.18
N PRO A 170 -27.13 13.11 35.66
CA PRO A 170 -28.32 13.05 34.81
C PRO A 170 -28.47 14.27 33.89
N ASP A 171 -28.06 15.46 34.34
CA ASP A 171 -28.15 16.70 33.56
C ASP A 171 -27.13 16.77 32.43
N LEU A 172 -25.94 16.15 32.59
CA LEU A 172 -24.96 16.03 31.50
C LEU A 172 -25.41 14.99 30.48
N ILE A 173 -25.98 13.87 30.93
CA ILE A 173 -26.55 12.85 30.04
C ILE A 173 -27.68 13.44 29.20
N ARG A 174 -28.58 14.23 29.83
CA ARG A 174 -29.65 14.92 29.10
C ARG A 174 -29.09 15.87 28.03
N LEU A 175 -28.07 16.64 28.36
CA LEU A 175 -27.41 17.53 27.39
C LEU A 175 -26.76 16.74 26.24
N TYR A 176 -26.11 15.61 26.54
CA TYR A 176 -25.56 14.71 25.52
C TYR A 176 -26.66 14.19 24.58
N ASP A 177 -27.77 13.70 25.15
CA ASP A 177 -28.90 13.18 24.37
C ASP A 177 -29.56 14.27 23.52
N GLU A 178 -29.68 15.50 24.04
CA GLU A 178 -30.17 16.67 23.29
C GLU A 178 -29.26 16.99 22.09
N VAL A 179 -27.94 17.11 22.31
CA VAL A 179 -26.97 17.39 21.23
C VAL A 179 -26.96 16.24 20.21
N LYS A 180 -27.06 14.99 20.67
CA LYS A 180 -27.13 13.83 19.78
C LYS A 180 -28.41 13.84 18.94
N ALA A 181 -29.55 14.17 19.54
CA ALA A 181 -30.81 14.30 18.81
C ALA A 181 -30.77 15.42 17.77
N GLU A 182 -30.14 16.57 18.09
CA GLU A 182 -29.87 17.64 17.12
C GLU A 182 -29.05 17.14 15.93
N MET A 183 -27.98 16.37 16.19
CA MET A 183 -27.13 15.80 15.15
C MET A 183 -27.82 14.71 14.34
N ASP A 184 -28.64 13.87 14.98
CA ASP A 184 -29.42 12.80 14.32
C ASP A 184 -30.51 13.37 13.39
N ALA A 185 -31.02 14.58 13.70
CA ALA A 185 -31.98 15.28 12.86
C ALA A 185 -31.32 16.02 11.66
N ALA A 186 -30.00 16.23 11.70
CA ALA A 186 -29.27 16.90 10.64
C ALA A 186 -29.00 15.93 9.45
N PRO A 187 -28.93 16.44 8.20
CA PRO A 187 -28.56 15.61 7.06
C PRO A 187 -27.17 14.99 7.22
N MET A 188 -27.06 13.69 6.97
CA MET A 188 -25.80 12.94 7.09
C MET A 188 -24.89 13.11 5.86
N ALA A 189 -23.59 12.86 6.05
CA ALA A 189 -22.62 12.70 4.98
C ALA A 189 -22.59 11.25 4.49
N GLN A 190 -22.68 11.04 3.17
CA GLN A 190 -22.48 9.75 2.52
C GLN A 190 -21.07 9.73 1.94
N VAL A 191 -20.19 8.93 2.52
CA VAL A 191 -18.77 8.91 2.16
C VAL A 191 -18.45 7.64 1.41
N ASN A 192 -17.79 7.77 0.25
CA ASN A 192 -17.13 6.68 -0.45
C ASN A 192 -15.62 6.84 -0.27
N VAL A 193 -14.99 5.92 0.46
CA VAL A 193 -13.53 5.87 0.63
C VAL A 193 -12.95 4.87 -0.36
N GLU A 194 -12.17 5.38 -1.30
CA GLU A 194 -11.45 4.58 -2.30
C GLU A 194 -9.96 4.59 -2.00
N THR A 195 -9.29 3.48 -2.28
CA THR A 195 -7.86 3.33 -2.02
C THR A 195 -7.10 2.78 -3.21
N ARG A 196 -5.79 3.06 -3.24
CA ARG A 196 -4.87 2.42 -4.19
C ARG A 196 -3.68 1.82 -3.43
N PRO A 197 -3.48 0.48 -3.46
CA PRO A 197 -4.37 -0.52 -4.05
C PRO A 197 -5.74 -0.59 -3.34
N SER A 198 -6.74 -1.19 -3.99
CA SER A 198 -8.04 -1.51 -3.36
C SER A 198 -7.90 -2.69 -2.39
N GLY A 199 -8.93 -2.96 -1.58
CA GLY A 199 -8.91 -4.07 -0.62
C GLY A 199 -8.21 -3.77 0.71
N CYS A 200 -7.87 -2.50 0.98
CA CYS A 200 -7.31 -2.08 2.26
C CYS A 200 -8.39 -1.93 3.34
N HIS A 201 -8.06 -2.22 4.58
CA HIS A 201 -8.95 -1.93 5.72
C HIS A 201 -9.01 -0.43 5.95
N VAL A 202 -10.20 0.16 5.91
CA VAL A 202 -10.42 1.58 6.18
C VAL A 202 -10.65 1.78 7.67
N LEU A 203 -9.92 2.71 8.27
CA LEU A 203 -10.11 3.19 9.62
C LEU A 203 -10.66 4.62 9.55
N CYS A 204 -11.79 4.87 10.22
CA CYS A 204 -12.39 6.19 10.37
C CYS A 204 -12.27 6.61 11.84
N ASN A 205 -11.64 7.75 12.12
CA ASN A 205 -11.38 8.23 13.49
C ASN A 205 -10.67 7.17 14.36
N GLY A 206 -9.73 6.43 13.78
CA GLY A 206 -9.00 5.35 14.45
C GLY A 206 -9.78 4.04 14.67
N GLN A 207 -11.06 3.96 14.27
CA GLN A 207 -11.89 2.75 14.34
C GLN A 207 -11.96 2.04 12.98
N GLU A 208 -11.87 0.71 12.96
CA GLU A 208 -12.04 -0.06 11.74
C GLU A 208 -13.49 0.05 11.23
N ALA A 209 -13.64 0.63 10.04
CA ALA A 209 -14.93 0.93 9.41
C ALA A 209 -15.34 -0.12 8.37
N GLY A 210 -14.36 -0.77 7.71
CA GLY A 210 -14.58 -1.78 6.69
C GLY A 210 -13.40 -1.96 5.75
N THR A 211 -13.64 -2.45 4.53
CA THR A 211 -12.61 -2.62 3.48
C THR A 211 -12.94 -1.74 2.28
N SER A 212 -11.92 -1.14 1.66
CA SER A 212 -12.05 -0.30 0.47
C SER A 212 -12.42 -1.11 -0.80
N PRO A 213 -13.27 -0.58 -1.70
CA PRO A 213 -14.03 0.66 -1.55
C PRO A 213 -15.06 0.55 -0.43
N TRP A 214 -15.08 1.54 0.47
CA TRP A 214 -15.95 1.55 1.64
C TRP A 214 -16.98 2.66 1.49
N GLU A 215 -18.26 2.32 1.59
CA GLU A 215 -19.34 3.30 1.63
C GLU A 215 -19.94 3.35 3.04
N GLY A 216 -20.05 4.56 3.60
CA GLY A 216 -20.57 4.78 4.96
C GLY A 216 -21.39 6.04 5.08
N THR A 217 -22.29 6.06 6.07
CA THR A 217 -23.05 7.25 6.45
C THR A 217 -22.58 7.73 7.81
N ILE A 218 -22.05 8.93 7.89
CA ILE A 218 -21.50 9.52 9.12
C ILE A 218 -21.94 10.97 9.29
N TYR A 219 -21.85 11.50 10.51
CA TYR A 219 -22.19 12.89 10.76
C TYR A 219 -21.27 13.85 9.98
N PRO A 220 -21.75 15.00 9.52
CA PRO A 220 -20.89 16.04 8.96
C PRO A 220 -19.91 16.62 9.99
N GLY A 221 -18.75 17.07 9.51
CA GLY A 221 -17.69 17.67 10.33
C GLY A 221 -16.30 17.14 9.99
N ASP A 222 -15.32 17.42 10.86
CA ASP A 222 -13.96 16.93 10.70
C ASP A 222 -13.87 15.44 11.07
N HIS A 223 -13.34 14.66 10.14
CA HIS A 223 -13.04 13.24 10.28
C HIS A 223 -11.61 12.94 9.86
N THR A 224 -11.05 11.87 10.40
CA THR A 224 -9.77 11.33 9.95
C THR A 224 -9.98 9.96 9.33
N PHE A 225 -9.25 9.69 8.27
CA PHE A 225 -9.26 8.43 7.54
C PHE A 225 -7.86 7.89 7.44
N GLN A 226 -7.71 6.60 7.71
CA GLN A 226 -6.49 5.85 7.48
C GLN A 226 -6.83 4.55 6.81
N VAL A 227 -5.83 3.95 6.18
CA VAL A 227 -6.00 2.65 5.56
C VAL A 227 -4.87 1.74 5.98
N ARG A 228 -5.20 0.48 6.23
CA ARG A 228 -4.24 -0.58 6.52
C ARG A 228 -4.23 -1.54 5.35
N CYS A 229 -3.14 -1.59 4.60
CA CYS A 229 -2.93 -2.53 3.51
C CYS A 229 -1.72 -3.41 3.83
N ASP A 230 -1.84 -4.73 3.66
CA ASP A 230 -0.78 -5.70 3.94
C ASP A 230 -0.16 -5.51 5.35
N GLY A 231 -1.01 -5.28 6.35
CA GLY A 231 -0.60 -5.08 7.74
C GLY A 231 0.08 -3.75 8.07
N ARG A 232 0.29 -2.86 7.09
CA ARG A 232 0.92 -1.54 7.30
C ARG A 232 -0.12 -0.42 7.26
N LEU A 233 0.01 0.56 8.15
CA LEU A 233 -0.85 1.74 8.21
C LEU A 233 -0.39 2.83 7.24
N SER A 234 -1.36 3.56 6.69
CA SER A 234 -1.14 4.76 5.89
C SER A 234 -0.95 6.00 6.75
N GLY A 235 -0.68 7.11 6.05
CA GLY A 235 -0.95 8.48 6.48
C GLY A 235 -2.32 8.70 7.11
N VAL A 236 -2.41 9.61 8.08
CA VAL A 236 -3.69 10.12 8.59
C VAL A 236 -4.26 11.17 7.63
N ARG A 237 -5.31 10.84 6.88
CA ARG A 237 -5.98 11.78 5.98
C ARG A 237 -7.12 12.51 6.71
N ARG A 238 -6.98 13.81 6.94
CA ARG A 238 -8.08 14.64 7.45
C ARG A 238 -9.05 15.03 6.33
N ALA A 239 -10.35 14.95 6.60
CA ALA A 239 -11.40 15.38 5.69
C ALA A 239 -12.50 16.12 6.46
N ASN A 240 -12.85 17.32 5.99
CA ASN A 240 -14.02 18.04 6.48
C ASN A 240 -15.24 17.64 5.62
N LEU A 241 -16.12 16.86 6.21
CA LEU A 241 -17.28 16.30 5.55
C LEU A 241 -18.48 17.23 5.69
N GLN A 242 -19.19 17.38 4.58
CA GLN A 242 -20.44 18.11 4.47
C GLN A 242 -21.58 17.12 4.25
N ALA A 243 -22.81 17.56 4.49
CA ALA A 243 -23.97 16.73 4.15
C ALA A 243 -23.98 16.37 2.66
N GLY A 244 -24.44 15.16 2.34
CA GLY A 244 -24.50 14.64 0.97
C GLY A 244 -23.34 13.73 0.58
N ARG A 245 -23.21 13.42 -0.71
CA ARG A 245 -22.23 12.44 -1.22
C ARG A 245 -20.85 13.07 -1.39
N GLN A 246 -19.84 12.45 -0.79
CA GLN A 246 -18.44 12.84 -0.90
C GLN A 246 -17.56 11.62 -1.15
N GLN A 247 -16.44 11.85 -1.81
CA GLN A 247 -15.45 10.82 -2.11
C GLN A 247 -14.13 11.20 -1.43
N VAL A 248 -13.53 10.25 -0.73
CA VAL A 248 -12.21 10.37 -0.11
C VAL A 248 -11.31 9.35 -0.78
N GLU A 249 -10.29 9.81 -1.49
CA GLU A 249 -9.32 8.94 -2.15
C GLU A 249 -8.02 8.90 -1.33
N ILE A 250 -7.53 7.69 -1.04
CA ILE A 250 -6.28 7.48 -0.29
C ILE A 250 -5.34 6.60 -1.14
N ASP A 251 -4.29 7.22 -1.68
CA ASP A 251 -3.20 6.48 -2.31
C ASP A 251 -2.25 5.98 -1.22
N PHE A 252 -2.27 4.68 -0.95
CA PHE A 252 -1.54 4.07 0.16
C PHE A 252 -0.03 4.19 0.00
N GLU A 253 0.49 3.99 -1.21
CA GLU A 253 1.91 4.12 -1.50
C GLU A 253 2.37 5.57 -1.29
N ALA A 254 1.57 6.53 -1.78
CA ALA A 254 1.88 7.94 -1.60
C ALA A 254 1.81 8.36 -0.14
N ALA A 255 0.76 7.95 0.57
CA ALA A 255 0.58 8.25 1.98
C ALA A 255 1.72 7.67 2.84
N GLN A 256 2.18 6.45 2.56
CA GLN A 256 3.34 5.87 3.24
C GLN A 256 4.65 6.60 2.93
N ALA A 257 4.87 6.98 1.66
CA ALA A 257 6.10 7.66 1.25
C ALA A 257 6.28 9.00 1.95
N LEU A 258 5.18 9.67 2.24
CA LEU A 258 5.17 10.94 2.95
C LEU A 258 5.21 10.78 4.49
N HIS A 259 4.82 9.62 5.03
CA HIS A 259 4.73 9.34 6.48
C HIS A 259 6.09 9.08 7.13
N ALA A 260 7.03 8.52 6.36
CA ALA A 260 8.39 8.41 6.84
C ALA A 260 8.92 9.83 7.02
N ASP A 261 9.49 10.17 8.20
CA ASP A 261 10.21 11.43 8.57
C ASP A 261 11.41 11.73 7.63
N ARG A 262 11.14 11.64 6.33
CA ARG A 262 12.01 11.25 5.22
C ARG A 262 11.49 11.88 3.92
N LEU A 263 10.67 12.93 4.03
CA LEU A 263 10.26 13.79 2.91
C LEU A 263 11.42 14.22 1.98
N PRO A 264 12.70 14.35 2.41
CA PRO A 264 13.77 14.71 1.48
C PRO A 264 14.21 13.58 0.53
N TRP A 265 13.71 12.34 0.66
CA TRP A 265 14.13 11.23 -0.22
C TRP A 265 12.96 10.34 -0.64
N ILE A 266 12.03 10.92 -1.38
CA ILE A 266 11.02 10.12 -2.06
C ILE A 266 11.72 9.20 -3.07
N ALA A 267 11.40 7.91 -3.00
CA ALA A 267 11.93 6.86 -3.86
C ALA A 267 11.96 7.28 -5.34
N ARG A 268 13.14 7.20 -5.97
CA ARG A 268 13.34 7.51 -7.38
C ARG A 268 12.34 6.79 -8.29
N GLY A 269 12.03 7.43 -9.41
CA GLY A 269 11.28 6.80 -10.50
C GLY A 269 9.77 6.98 -10.41
N ARG A 270 9.01 5.90 -10.66
CA ARG A 270 7.55 5.97 -10.85
C ARG A 270 6.80 6.36 -9.56
N SER A 271 7.32 5.97 -8.40
CA SER A 271 6.78 6.34 -7.08
C SER A 271 6.83 7.84 -6.85
N ALA A 272 7.94 8.50 -7.16
CA ALA A 272 8.08 9.95 -6.96
C ALA A 272 7.02 10.76 -7.70
N ARG A 273 6.67 10.35 -8.93
CA ARG A 273 5.64 11.04 -9.70
C ARG A 273 4.24 10.87 -9.13
N ARG A 274 3.93 9.69 -8.58
CA ARG A 274 2.64 9.45 -7.90
C ARG A 274 2.54 10.28 -6.62
N VAL A 275 3.60 10.28 -5.82
CA VAL A 275 3.67 11.10 -4.60
C VAL A 275 3.51 12.58 -4.94
N ALA A 276 4.23 13.08 -5.95
CA ALA A 276 4.10 14.46 -6.39
C ALA A 276 2.67 14.81 -6.86
N ALA A 277 2.05 13.93 -7.65
CA ALA A 277 0.68 14.13 -8.13
C ALA A 277 -0.38 14.07 -7.01
N ALA A 278 -0.16 13.22 -6.00
CA ALA A 278 -1.00 13.13 -4.81
C ALA A 278 -0.85 14.38 -3.94
N LEU A 279 0.40 14.80 -3.69
CA LEU A 279 0.72 15.98 -2.91
C LEU A 279 0.17 17.26 -3.54
N ALA A 280 0.29 17.41 -4.86
CA ALA A 280 -0.32 18.50 -5.61
C ALA A 280 -1.82 18.60 -5.33
N ARG A 281 -2.53 17.47 -5.46
CA ARG A 281 -3.96 17.37 -5.24
C ARG A 281 -4.33 17.72 -3.80
N ASP A 282 -3.60 17.16 -2.84
CA ASP A 282 -3.91 17.28 -1.42
C ASP A 282 -3.63 18.69 -0.87
N LEU A 283 -2.63 19.39 -1.42
CA LEU A 283 -2.34 20.79 -1.11
C LEU A 283 -3.16 21.78 -1.96
N GLY A 284 -3.99 21.29 -2.90
CA GLY A 284 -4.76 22.14 -3.81
C GLY A 284 -3.89 22.91 -4.81
N SER A 285 -2.66 22.45 -5.04
CA SER A 285 -1.76 22.99 -6.05
C SER A 285 -2.09 22.38 -7.42
N PRO A 286 -2.19 23.18 -8.50
CA PRO A 286 -2.46 22.64 -9.83
C PRO A 286 -1.31 21.78 -10.37
N GLU A 287 -0.09 22.03 -9.91
CA GLU A 287 1.13 21.43 -10.47
C GLU A 287 2.22 21.34 -9.40
N THR A 288 2.91 20.20 -9.35
CA THR A 288 4.12 19.99 -8.55
C THR A 288 5.31 19.85 -9.48
N LEU A 289 6.42 20.46 -9.10
CA LEU A 289 7.68 20.31 -9.78
C LEU A 289 8.57 19.34 -9.03
N LEU A 290 8.97 18.31 -9.74
CA LEU A 290 9.94 17.33 -9.29
C LEU A 290 11.30 17.70 -9.87
N VAL A 291 12.24 18.04 -9.00
CA VAL A 291 13.60 18.41 -9.38
C VAL A 291 14.53 17.27 -9.04
N GLU A 292 15.20 16.70 -10.04
CA GLU A 292 16.08 15.55 -9.90
C GLU A 292 17.49 15.93 -10.33
N ARG A 293 18.49 15.71 -9.47
CA ARG A 293 19.91 15.89 -9.83
C ARG A 293 20.51 14.55 -10.28
N ARG A 294 21.01 14.51 -11.52
CA ARG A 294 21.67 13.35 -12.15
C ARG A 294 23.11 13.69 -12.49
N GLY A 295 24.02 13.44 -11.54
CA GLY A 295 25.42 13.87 -11.68
C GLY A 295 25.53 15.40 -11.73
N GLN A 296 26.01 15.94 -12.85
CA GLN A 296 26.15 17.40 -13.08
C GLN A 296 24.92 18.03 -13.74
N ARG A 297 23.89 17.24 -14.07
CA ARG A 297 22.68 17.74 -14.72
C ARG A 297 21.52 17.79 -13.74
N VAL A 298 20.67 18.80 -13.91
CA VAL A 298 19.40 18.98 -13.20
C VAL A 298 18.28 18.74 -14.19
N ALA A 299 17.33 17.87 -13.82
CA ALA A 299 16.10 17.65 -14.56
C ALA A 299 14.93 18.17 -13.73
N ILE A 300 14.02 18.91 -14.37
CA ILE A 300 12.78 19.39 -13.75
C ILE A 300 11.62 18.75 -14.51
N GLN A 301 10.73 18.11 -13.78
CA GLN A 301 9.50 17.49 -14.29
C GLN A 301 8.31 18.20 -13.66
N ALA A 302 7.42 18.69 -14.51
CA ALA A 302 6.17 19.31 -14.08
C ALA A 302 5.06 18.26 -14.10
N ILE A 303 4.37 18.10 -12.96
CA ILE A 303 3.41 17.03 -12.72
C ILE A 303 2.09 17.64 -12.28
N ARG A 304 1.02 17.38 -13.03
CA ARG A 304 -0.32 17.89 -12.73
C ARG A 304 -0.93 17.19 -11.53
N ALA A 305 -1.74 17.93 -10.76
CA ALA A 305 -2.57 17.35 -9.72
C ALA A 305 -3.41 16.17 -10.24
N GLY A 306 -3.36 15.05 -9.52
CA GLY A 306 -4.13 13.85 -9.85
C GLY A 306 -3.63 13.03 -11.04
N SER A 307 -2.57 13.45 -11.74
CA SER A 307 -1.98 12.71 -12.85
C SER A 307 -0.48 12.50 -12.63
N PRO A 308 0.02 11.25 -12.54
CA PRO A 308 1.46 10.99 -12.45
C PRO A 308 2.19 11.17 -13.79
N ARG A 309 1.51 11.70 -14.83
CA ARG A 309 2.12 12.01 -16.11
C ARG A 309 2.95 13.28 -15.99
N ILE A 310 4.09 13.28 -16.68
CA ILE A 310 4.88 14.49 -16.84
C ILE A 310 4.19 15.32 -17.91
N ASP A 311 3.78 16.53 -17.53
CA ASP A 311 3.25 17.53 -18.45
C ASP A 311 4.39 18.21 -19.19
N ARG A 312 5.40 18.68 -18.44
CA ARG A 312 6.57 19.37 -19.01
C ARG A 312 7.86 18.85 -18.41
N TRP A 313 8.91 18.89 -19.22
CA TRP A 313 10.23 18.42 -18.82
C TRP A 313 11.31 19.35 -19.35
N GLY A 314 12.32 19.59 -18.53
CA GLY A 314 13.54 20.28 -18.94
C GLY A 314 14.74 19.74 -18.21
N GLU A 315 15.88 19.69 -18.91
CA GLU A 315 17.17 19.28 -18.34
C GLU A 315 18.24 20.32 -18.68
N GLY A 316 19.18 20.55 -17.76
CA GLY A 316 20.26 21.51 -17.95
C GLY A 316 21.40 21.28 -16.96
N GLU A 317 22.54 21.92 -17.19
CA GLU A 317 23.68 21.90 -16.26
C GLU A 317 23.38 22.64 -14.95
N THR A 318 22.42 23.56 -14.98
CA THR A 318 21.94 24.30 -13.81
C THR A 318 20.42 24.23 -13.72
N ALA A 319 19.87 24.42 -12.52
CA ALA A 319 18.43 24.48 -12.31
C ALA A 319 17.75 25.59 -13.15
N ALA A 320 18.43 26.72 -13.34
CA ALA A 320 17.93 27.82 -14.17
C ALA A 320 17.81 27.43 -15.65
N VAL A 321 18.79 26.70 -16.20
CA VAL A 321 18.75 26.20 -17.58
C VAL A 321 17.69 25.11 -17.72
N ALA A 322 17.62 24.16 -16.80
CA ALA A 322 16.61 23.12 -16.79
C ALA A 322 15.18 23.71 -16.75
N TRP A 323 15.00 24.75 -15.93
CA TRP A 323 13.74 25.48 -15.84
C TRP A 323 13.38 26.20 -17.13
N ALA A 324 14.32 26.93 -17.73
CA ALA A 324 14.11 27.63 -18.99
C ALA A 324 13.70 26.64 -20.09
N ASN A 325 14.37 25.49 -20.15
CA ASN A 325 14.05 24.41 -21.07
C ASN A 325 12.65 23.81 -20.81
N MET A 326 12.28 23.60 -19.55
CA MET A 326 10.96 23.11 -19.18
C MET A 326 9.84 24.09 -19.57
N ARG A 327 10.03 25.40 -19.38
CA ARG A 327 9.05 26.43 -19.79
C ARG A 327 8.94 26.54 -21.32
N ALA A 328 10.01 26.27 -22.05
CA ALA A 328 10.02 26.27 -23.50
C ALA A 328 9.42 24.98 -24.10
N ALA A 329 9.35 23.90 -23.32
CA ALA A 329 8.76 22.64 -23.76
C ALA A 329 7.24 22.79 -24.00
N PRO A 330 6.70 22.26 -25.11
CA PRO A 330 5.27 22.25 -25.33
C PRO A 330 4.56 21.40 -24.27
N GLU A 331 3.31 21.74 -23.92
CA GLU A 331 2.55 21.11 -22.81
C GLU A 331 2.30 19.60 -22.97
N ASP A 332 2.49 19.05 -24.17
CA ASP A 332 2.39 17.60 -24.45
C ASP A 332 3.71 16.99 -24.98
N GLY A 333 4.78 17.79 -24.98
CA GLY A 333 6.05 17.48 -25.61
C GLY A 333 6.90 16.54 -24.80
N ARG A 334 6.61 15.24 -24.82
CA ARG A 334 7.66 14.26 -24.54
C ARG A 334 8.79 14.48 -25.55
N PRO A 335 10.07 14.45 -25.15
CA PRO A 335 11.12 14.21 -26.13
C PRO A 335 10.78 12.91 -26.84
N GLU A 336 10.71 12.94 -28.17
CA GLU A 336 10.61 11.76 -29.00
C GLU A 336 11.72 10.80 -28.50
N PRO A 337 11.38 9.59 -28.02
CA PRO A 337 12.41 8.68 -27.54
C PRO A 337 13.38 8.47 -28.69
N THR A 338 14.66 8.78 -28.46
CA THR A 338 15.73 8.45 -29.40
C THR A 338 15.54 6.97 -29.76
N PRO A 339 15.40 6.63 -31.06
CA PRO A 339 15.09 5.27 -31.46
C PRO A 339 16.15 4.35 -30.85
N PRO A 340 15.75 3.33 -30.06
CA PRO A 340 16.72 2.39 -29.52
C PRO A 340 17.46 1.75 -30.69
N SER A 341 18.79 1.63 -30.57
CA SER A 341 19.54 0.78 -31.47
C SER A 341 18.89 -0.61 -31.52
N PRO A 342 18.73 -1.21 -32.71
CA PRO A 342 18.06 -2.50 -32.85
C PRO A 342 18.85 -3.54 -32.04
N THR A 343 18.31 -3.90 -30.90
CA THR A 343 18.79 -5.03 -30.09
C THR A 343 18.02 -6.28 -30.51
N PRO A 344 18.65 -7.47 -30.49
CA PRO A 344 18.15 -8.69 -31.12
C PRO A 344 17.07 -9.42 -30.30
N TRP A 345 16.15 -8.69 -29.66
CA TRP A 345 15.22 -9.24 -28.66
C TRP A 345 14.10 -10.12 -29.26
N PHE A 346 13.95 -10.18 -30.59
CA PHE A 346 12.94 -11.03 -31.23
C PHE A 346 13.27 -12.53 -31.23
N ARG A 347 14.47 -12.94 -30.79
CA ARG A 347 14.84 -14.37 -30.73
C ARG A 347 14.40 -15.09 -29.44
N ASP A 348 14.01 -14.36 -28.39
CA ASP A 348 13.79 -14.95 -27.06
C ASP A 348 12.32 -15.01 -26.60
N ILE A 349 11.36 -14.61 -27.44
CA ILE A 349 9.93 -14.55 -27.06
C ILE A 349 9.41 -15.93 -26.61
N GLY A 350 9.87 -17.02 -27.25
CA GLY A 350 9.49 -18.38 -26.85
C GLY A 350 10.02 -18.78 -25.47
N ALA A 351 11.26 -18.40 -25.13
CA ALA A 351 11.86 -18.69 -23.83
C ALA A 351 11.15 -17.93 -22.70
N TRP A 352 10.87 -16.64 -22.89
CA TRP A 352 10.15 -15.83 -21.92
C TRP A 352 8.68 -16.25 -21.75
N ALA A 353 8.01 -16.63 -22.84
CA ALA A 353 6.64 -17.16 -22.76
C ALA A 353 6.58 -18.47 -21.96
N SER A 354 7.54 -19.39 -22.16
CA SER A 354 7.61 -20.65 -21.41
C SER A 354 7.91 -20.45 -19.92
N LEU A 355 8.80 -19.50 -19.59
CA LEU A 355 9.10 -19.11 -18.20
C LEU A 355 7.90 -18.48 -17.50
N GLY A 356 7.19 -17.59 -18.19
CA GLY A 356 5.98 -16.95 -17.66
C GLY A 356 4.85 -17.94 -17.38
N LEU A 357 4.56 -18.84 -18.34
CA LEU A 357 3.51 -19.84 -18.18
C LEU A 357 3.87 -20.89 -17.12
N GLY A 358 5.13 -21.34 -17.08
CA GLY A 358 5.62 -22.29 -16.08
C GLY A 358 5.56 -21.74 -14.66
N ALA A 359 5.97 -20.49 -14.46
CA ALA A 359 5.93 -19.84 -13.15
C ALA A 359 4.48 -19.66 -12.65
N ALA A 360 3.56 -19.26 -13.53
CA ALA A 360 2.15 -19.13 -13.19
C ALA A 360 1.55 -20.50 -12.78
N ALA A 361 1.78 -21.55 -13.58
CA ALA A 361 1.28 -22.89 -13.27
C ALA A 361 1.86 -23.46 -11.96
N ALA A 362 3.15 -23.22 -11.69
CA ALA A 362 3.80 -23.68 -10.46
C ALA A 362 3.22 -22.99 -9.21
N VAL A 363 3.03 -21.66 -9.27
CA VAL A 363 2.43 -20.89 -8.17
C VAL A 363 0.98 -21.29 -7.94
N SER A 364 0.19 -21.47 -9.00
CA SER A 364 -1.20 -21.93 -8.87
C SER A 364 -1.30 -23.34 -8.29
N GLY A 365 -0.41 -24.26 -8.69
CA GLY A 365 -0.36 -25.60 -8.11
C GLY A 365 0.02 -25.58 -6.61
N LEU A 366 1.00 -24.78 -6.22
CA LEU A 366 1.40 -24.59 -4.82
C LEU A 366 0.27 -24.02 -3.96
N ALA A 367 -0.48 -23.04 -4.48
CA ALA A 367 -1.63 -22.47 -3.78
C ALA A 367 -2.75 -23.50 -3.54
N LEU A 368 -3.03 -24.34 -4.53
CA LEU A 368 -4.02 -25.42 -4.39
C LEU A 368 -3.56 -26.50 -3.40
N VAL A 369 -2.27 -26.84 -3.37
CA VAL A 369 -1.71 -27.77 -2.37
C VAL A 369 -1.79 -27.19 -0.96
N GLN A 370 -1.55 -25.88 -0.80
CA GLN A 370 -1.71 -25.22 0.51
C GLN A 370 -3.17 -25.20 0.96
N SER A 371 -4.11 -24.88 0.07
CA SER A 371 -5.55 -24.94 0.36
C SER A 371 -5.98 -26.34 0.81
N ALA A 372 -5.61 -27.37 0.05
CA ALA A 372 -5.96 -28.76 0.40
C ALA A 372 -5.36 -29.19 1.76
N ARG A 373 -4.19 -28.65 2.13
CA ARG A 373 -3.56 -28.91 3.43
C ARG A 373 -4.27 -28.21 4.59
N GLU A 374 -4.77 -26.99 4.37
CA GLU A 374 -5.59 -26.28 5.35
C GLU A 374 -6.94 -26.97 5.54
N ASP A 375 -7.56 -27.44 4.46
CA ASP A 375 -8.81 -28.21 4.52
C ASP A 375 -8.62 -29.54 5.28
N ALA A 376 -7.52 -30.26 5.02
CA ALA A 376 -7.18 -31.48 5.75
C ALA A 376 -6.90 -31.24 7.24
N TRP A 377 -6.28 -30.10 7.60
CA TRP A 377 -6.07 -29.71 8.98
C TRP A 377 -7.38 -29.36 9.69
N ASN A 378 -8.28 -28.64 9.02
CA ASN A 378 -9.60 -28.30 9.54
C ASN A 378 -10.49 -29.54 9.71
N ALA A 379 -10.36 -30.53 8.82
CA ALA A 379 -11.04 -31.81 8.94
C ALA A 379 -10.68 -32.54 10.24
N GLN A 380 -9.40 -32.55 10.65
CA GLN A 380 -8.97 -33.15 11.92
C GLN A 380 -9.58 -32.51 13.17
N VAL A 381 -10.06 -31.27 13.07
CA VAL A 381 -10.68 -30.52 14.18
C VAL A 381 -12.22 -30.63 14.16
N ALA A 382 -12.81 -31.05 13.04
CA ALA A 382 -14.26 -31.21 12.89
C ALA A 382 -14.79 -32.41 13.70
N GLY A 383 -15.76 -32.14 14.58
CA GLY A 383 -16.18 -33.05 15.65
C GLY A 383 -17.13 -34.18 15.25
N THR A 384 -17.51 -34.30 13.98
CA THR A 384 -18.43 -35.37 13.54
C THR A 384 -17.81 -36.23 12.42
N ALA A 385 -18.06 -37.55 12.48
CA ALA A 385 -17.50 -38.52 11.53
C ALA A 385 -17.99 -38.31 10.09
N GLN A 386 -19.16 -37.67 9.91
CA GLN A 386 -19.73 -37.36 8.60
C GLN A 386 -19.00 -36.19 7.93
N GLU A 387 -18.71 -35.12 8.69
CA GLU A 387 -17.91 -33.98 8.21
C GLU A 387 -16.48 -34.41 7.85
N HIS A 388 -15.93 -35.39 8.57
CA HIS A 388 -14.63 -35.98 8.25
C HIS A 388 -14.61 -36.68 6.88
N PHE A 389 -15.70 -37.36 6.51
CA PHE A 389 -15.78 -38.10 5.25
C PHE A 389 -15.95 -37.16 4.05
N ASP A 390 -16.84 -36.16 4.17
CA ASP A 390 -17.08 -35.18 3.10
C ASP A 390 -15.85 -34.29 2.84
N LEU A 391 -15.09 -33.92 3.90
CA LEU A 391 -13.84 -33.16 3.76
C LEU A 391 -12.70 -34.01 3.21
N ALA A 392 -12.62 -35.30 3.59
CA ALA A 392 -11.60 -36.21 3.06
C ALA A 392 -11.79 -36.49 1.57
N ASP A 393 -13.04 -36.65 1.11
CA ASP A 393 -13.36 -36.87 -0.31
C ASP A 393 -13.03 -35.62 -1.15
N SER A 394 -13.38 -34.42 -0.66
CA SER A 394 -13.03 -33.13 -1.29
C SER A 394 -11.52 -32.88 -1.37
N ALA A 395 -10.74 -33.31 -0.37
CA ALA A 395 -9.29 -33.17 -0.37
C ALA A 395 -8.62 -34.11 -1.41
N ASN A 396 -9.21 -35.28 -1.64
CA ASN A 396 -8.68 -36.26 -2.59
C ASN A 396 -8.92 -35.84 -4.06
N ASP A 397 -10.10 -35.26 -4.34
CA ASP A 397 -10.46 -34.74 -5.66
C ASP A 397 -9.65 -33.50 -6.07
N THR A 398 -9.19 -32.69 -5.11
CA THR A 398 -8.40 -31.48 -5.37
C THR A 398 -6.89 -31.70 -5.36
N GLY A 399 -6.39 -32.69 -4.61
CA GLY A 399 -4.96 -32.97 -4.47
C GLY A 399 -4.27 -33.41 -5.77
N THR A 400 -4.92 -34.30 -6.53
CA THR A 400 -4.35 -34.87 -7.76
C THR A 400 -4.08 -33.82 -8.87
N PRO A 401 -5.04 -32.96 -9.25
CA PRO A 401 -4.79 -31.91 -10.24
C PRO A 401 -3.81 -30.83 -9.74
N ALA A 402 -3.80 -30.53 -8.44
CA ALA A 402 -2.89 -29.55 -7.85
C ALA A 402 -1.42 -29.98 -7.96
N VAL A 403 -1.14 -31.26 -7.67
CA VAL A 403 0.21 -31.82 -7.76
C VAL A 403 0.70 -31.87 -9.22
N LEU A 404 -0.19 -32.20 -10.17
CA LEU A 404 0.14 -32.19 -11.60
C LEU A 404 0.46 -30.78 -12.12
N LEU A 405 -0.28 -29.74 -11.67
CA LEU A 405 0.00 -28.35 -12.03
C LEU A 405 1.32 -27.85 -11.46
N ALA A 406 1.62 -28.17 -10.20
CA ALA A 406 2.87 -27.77 -9.55
C ALA A 406 4.09 -28.42 -10.21
N THR A 407 4.03 -29.73 -10.48
CA THR A 407 5.13 -30.47 -11.11
C THR A 407 5.31 -30.11 -12.60
N GLY A 408 4.21 -29.95 -13.33
CA GLY A 408 4.21 -29.49 -14.73
C GLY A 408 4.77 -28.07 -14.88
N GLY A 409 4.32 -27.14 -14.02
CA GLY A 409 4.81 -25.76 -14.01
C GLY A 409 6.30 -25.64 -13.70
N THR A 410 6.79 -26.39 -12.70
CA THR A 410 8.22 -26.40 -12.34
C THR A 410 9.09 -26.92 -13.48
N SER A 411 8.62 -27.95 -14.20
CA SER A 411 9.32 -28.52 -15.35
C SER A 411 9.46 -27.52 -16.51
N LEU A 412 8.42 -26.70 -16.77
CA LEU A 412 8.45 -25.64 -17.78
C LEU A 412 9.42 -24.51 -17.42
N VAL A 413 9.47 -24.11 -16.14
CA VAL A 413 10.43 -23.10 -15.66
C VAL A 413 11.86 -23.56 -15.86
N LEU A 414 12.17 -24.81 -15.48
CA LEU A 414 13.51 -25.38 -15.64
C LEU A 414 13.90 -25.51 -17.12
N GLY A 415 12.97 -25.90 -17.99
CA GLY A 415 13.18 -25.91 -19.44
C GLY A 415 13.47 -24.53 -20.03
N GLY A 416 12.73 -23.50 -19.58
CA GLY A 416 12.95 -22.10 -19.99
C GLY A 416 14.31 -21.55 -19.52
N ILE A 417 14.71 -21.85 -18.28
CA ILE A 417 16.04 -21.46 -17.76
C ILE A 417 17.15 -22.17 -18.53
N ALA A 418 17.02 -23.47 -18.80
CA ALA A 418 18.02 -24.21 -19.57
C ALA A 418 18.19 -23.62 -20.99
N ALA A 419 17.09 -23.24 -21.65
CA ALA A 419 17.12 -22.59 -22.96
C ALA A 419 17.81 -21.20 -22.94
N LEU A 420 17.77 -20.48 -21.82
CA LEU A 420 18.45 -19.19 -21.65
C LEU A 420 19.94 -19.32 -21.28
N VAL A 421 20.35 -20.44 -20.68
CA VAL A 421 21.70 -20.63 -20.13
C VAL A 421 22.64 -21.34 -21.10
N VAL A 422 22.15 -22.12 -22.07
CA VAL A 422 23.01 -22.77 -23.08
C VAL A 422 23.61 -21.72 -24.02
N PRO A 423 24.93 -21.48 -23.98
CA PRO A 423 25.56 -20.50 -24.86
C PRO A 423 25.55 -21.04 -26.30
N SER A 424 25.24 -20.20 -27.27
CA SER A 424 25.40 -20.48 -28.70
C SER A 424 26.89 -20.47 -29.10
N SER A 425 27.70 -21.32 -28.47
CA SER A 425 29.06 -21.57 -28.95
C SER A 425 28.97 -22.42 -30.22
N GLY A 426 29.25 -21.81 -31.37
CA GLY A 426 29.11 -22.40 -32.72
C GLY A 426 30.09 -23.53 -33.05
N HIS A 427 30.15 -24.57 -32.22
CA HIS A 427 30.89 -25.79 -32.53
C HIS A 427 29.95 -27.01 -32.50
N PRO A 428 29.83 -27.76 -33.61
CA PRO A 428 29.00 -28.97 -33.65
C PRO A 428 29.73 -30.10 -32.91
N THR A 429 29.37 -30.31 -31.65
CA THR A 429 29.84 -31.50 -30.91
C THR A 429 28.86 -32.65 -31.10
N THR A 430 29.32 -33.71 -31.75
CA THR A 430 28.63 -34.99 -32.04
C THR A 430 28.35 -35.85 -30.78
N PHE A 431 28.26 -35.24 -29.60
CA PHE A 431 28.23 -35.95 -28.31
C PHE A 431 26.84 -36.13 -27.69
N HIS A 432 25.77 -35.62 -28.33
CA HIS A 432 24.43 -35.56 -27.71
C HIS A 432 23.55 -36.80 -27.93
N GLY A 433 23.86 -37.63 -28.93
CA GLY A 433 23.09 -38.85 -29.23
C GLY A 433 22.91 -39.81 -28.04
N PRO A 434 23.98 -40.32 -27.41
CA PRO A 434 23.85 -41.31 -26.34
C PRO A 434 23.28 -40.74 -25.03
N LEU A 435 23.55 -39.46 -24.73
CA LEU A 435 23.02 -38.80 -23.53
C LEU A 435 21.50 -38.58 -23.64
N PHE A 436 21.01 -38.20 -24.82
CA PHE A 436 19.58 -38.07 -25.08
C PHE A 436 18.83 -39.40 -24.82
N TRP A 437 19.36 -40.51 -25.34
CA TRP A 437 18.73 -41.82 -25.16
C TRP A 437 18.78 -42.29 -23.70
N LEU A 438 19.88 -42.01 -22.98
CA LEU A 438 20.00 -42.32 -21.55
C LEU A 438 19.00 -41.52 -20.69
N LEU A 439 18.88 -40.21 -20.93
CA LEU A 439 17.94 -39.35 -20.18
C LEU A 439 16.48 -39.69 -20.49
N SER A 440 16.17 -40.01 -21.75
CA SER A 440 14.83 -40.46 -22.16
C SER A 440 14.47 -41.78 -21.50
N ALA A 441 15.39 -42.76 -21.53
CA ALA A 441 15.16 -44.08 -20.93
C ALA A 441 15.02 -44.00 -19.41
N ALA A 442 15.86 -43.21 -18.74
CA ALA A 442 15.76 -42.97 -17.30
C ALA A 442 14.45 -42.26 -16.94
N GLY A 443 14.02 -41.28 -17.75
CA GLY A 443 12.77 -40.55 -17.56
C GLY A 443 11.54 -41.47 -17.66
N VAL A 444 11.47 -42.31 -18.69
CA VAL A 444 10.36 -43.27 -18.86
C VAL A 444 10.32 -44.30 -17.72
N LEU A 445 11.47 -44.82 -17.29
CA LEU A 445 11.54 -45.80 -16.21
C LEU A 445 11.10 -45.21 -14.86
N ALA A 446 11.56 -44.01 -14.53
CA ALA A 446 11.18 -43.33 -13.28
C ALA A 446 9.69 -42.99 -13.27
N SER A 447 9.14 -42.51 -14.39
CA SER A 447 7.69 -42.27 -14.53
C SER A 447 6.87 -43.55 -14.42
N GLY A 448 7.30 -44.64 -15.07
CA GLY A 448 6.60 -45.92 -15.00
C GLY A 448 6.60 -46.53 -13.60
N LEU A 449 7.72 -46.46 -12.88
CA LEU A 449 7.82 -46.89 -11.49
C LEU A 449 6.96 -46.02 -10.56
N GLY A 450 6.95 -44.70 -10.76
CA GLY A 450 6.15 -43.77 -9.97
C GLY A 450 4.65 -44.01 -10.13
N VAL A 451 4.18 -44.19 -11.36
CA VAL A 451 2.78 -44.54 -11.65
C VAL A 451 2.42 -45.91 -11.08
N GLY A 452 3.32 -46.90 -11.19
CA GLY A 452 3.11 -48.22 -10.60
C GLY A 452 2.93 -48.17 -9.09
N LEU A 453 3.74 -47.38 -8.39
CA LEU A 453 3.60 -47.18 -6.94
C LEU A 453 2.31 -46.46 -6.55
N LEU A 454 1.85 -45.50 -7.35
CA LEU A 454 0.56 -44.82 -7.12
C LEU A 454 -0.63 -45.74 -7.35
N LEU A 455 -0.58 -46.61 -8.37
CA LEU A 455 -1.63 -47.59 -8.62
C LEU A 455 -1.70 -48.67 -7.53
N LEU A 456 -0.56 -49.03 -6.94
CA LEU A 456 -0.51 -49.97 -5.81
C LEU A 456 -1.04 -49.37 -4.51
N ASP A 457 -0.97 -48.04 -4.34
CA ASP A 457 -1.54 -47.33 -3.18
C ASP A 457 -3.06 -47.18 -3.27
N GLY A 458 -3.64 -47.29 -4.47
CA GLY A 458 -5.09 -47.23 -4.71
C GLY A 458 -5.85 -48.55 -4.50
N CYS A 459 -5.16 -49.62 -4.08
CA CYS A 459 -5.80 -50.88 -3.74
C CYS A 459 -6.33 -50.86 -2.29
N ASP A 460 -7.43 -50.13 -2.05
CA ASP A 460 -8.23 -50.33 -0.84
C ASP A 460 -9.72 -50.44 -1.18
N TYR A 461 -10.39 -51.39 -0.49
CA TYR A 461 -11.78 -51.86 -0.60
C TYR A 461 -12.17 -52.82 -1.74
N GLY A 462 -12.03 -54.13 -1.47
CA GLY A 462 -12.95 -55.16 -1.96
C GLY A 462 -12.31 -56.40 -2.62
N ASP A 463 -12.11 -57.48 -1.84
CA ASP A 463 -11.94 -58.88 -2.29
C ASP A 463 -10.92 -59.21 -3.40
N HIS A 464 -9.85 -58.43 -3.57
CA HIS A 464 -8.81 -58.78 -4.54
C HIS A 464 -7.81 -59.80 -3.94
N PRO A 465 -7.61 -61.00 -4.54
CA PRO A 465 -6.87 -62.12 -3.94
C PRO A 465 -5.33 -61.93 -3.85
N LEU A 466 -4.82 -60.72 -4.08
CA LEU A 466 -3.38 -60.41 -4.11
C LEU A 466 -2.90 -59.53 -2.94
N CYS A 467 -3.77 -59.13 -2.02
CA CYS A 467 -3.43 -58.25 -0.91
C CYS A 467 -3.55 -58.98 0.45
N PRO A 468 -2.47 -59.55 1.00
CA PRO A 468 -2.50 -60.16 2.33
C PRO A 468 -2.53 -59.08 3.43
N ALA A 469 -3.60 -59.05 4.22
CA ALA A 469 -3.71 -58.17 5.38
C ALA A 469 -2.77 -58.64 6.51
N VAL A 470 -1.82 -57.79 6.92
CA VAL A 470 -1.01 -57.99 8.12
C VAL A 470 -1.57 -57.10 9.24
N PRO A 471 -2.13 -57.66 10.32
CA PRO A 471 -2.72 -56.87 11.39
C PRO A 471 -1.62 -56.28 12.30
N GLY A 472 -1.60 -54.95 12.45
CA GLY A 472 -0.95 -54.28 13.59
C GLY A 472 0.15 -53.27 13.31
N GLU A 473 0.52 -52.96 12.07
CA GLU A 473 1.44 -51.86 11.76
C GLU A 473 0.73 -50.66 11.14
N PRO A 474 1.12 -49.41 11.48
CA PRO A 474 0.58 -48.22 10.83
C PRO A 474 0.93 -48.24 9.34
N PHE A 475 -0.10 -48.12 8.48
CA PHE A 475 0.03 -48.18 7.03
C PHE A 475 1.04 -47.13 6.52
N ALA A 476 2.15 -47.60 5.97
CA ALA A 476 3.09 -46.75 5.24
C ALA A 476 2.57 -46.61 3.80
N THR A 477 1.98 -45.46 3.48
CA THR A 477 1.51 -45.13 2.11
C THR A 477 2.71 -44.98 1.18
N ASN A 478 2.65 -45.61 0.00
CA ASN A 478 3.69 -45.48 -1.03
C ASN A 478 3.51 -44.22 -1.91
N ALA A 479 2.40 -43.50 -1.77
CA ALA A 479 2.10 -42.27 -2.52
C ALA A 479 3.22 -41.23 -2.57
N PRO A 480 3.95 -40.91 -1.47
CA PRO A 480 5.02 -39.92 -1.51
C PRO A 480 6.17 -40.35 -2.43
N ALA A 481 6.54 -41.64 -2.38
CA ALA A 481 7.61 -42.20 -3.22
C ALA A 481 7.17 -42.27 -4.69
N GLY A 482 5.91 -42.66 -4.95
CA GLY A 482 5.33 -42.69 -6.29
C GLY A 482 5.28 -41.32 -6.96
N LEU A 483 4.87 -40.29 -6.22
CA LEU A 483 4.85 -38.90 -6.71
C LEU A 483 6.25 -38.38 -7.04
N ILE A 484 7.24 -38.61 -6.16
CA ILE A 484 8.62 -38.16 -6.37
C ILE A 484 9.23 -38.82 -7.62
N LEU A 485 9.01 -40.12 -7.81
CA LEU A 485 9.52 -40.85 -8.97
C LEU A 485 8.87 -40.40 -10.28
N THR A 486 7.55 -40.15 -10.26
CA THR A 486 6.81 -39.66 -11.43
C THR A 486 7.28 -38.26 -11.86
N ALA A 487 7.42 -37.35 -10.89
CA ALA A 487 7.92 -36.00 -11.14
C ALA A 487 9.35 -36.01 -11.71
N SER A 488 10.22 -36.86 -11.15
CA SER A 488 11.62 -36.99 -11.60
C SER A 488 11.70 -37.54 -13.03
N GLY A 489 10.83 -38.48 -13.39
CA GLY A 489 10.77 -39.04 -14.73
C GLY A 489 10.30 -38.03 -15.79
N ALA A 490 9.34 -37.19 -15.46
CA ALA A 490 8.86 -36.11 -16.33
C ALA A 490 9.95 -35.08 -16.64
N VAL A 491 10.76 -34.70 -15.63
CA VAL A 491 11.90 -33.80 -15.81
C VAL A 491 12.95 -34.40 -16.75
N GLY A 492 13.25 -35.69 -16.63
CA GLY A 492 14.20 -36.39 -17.51
C GLY A 492 13.75 -36.37 -18.98
N LEU A 493 12.46 -36.62 -19.24
CA LEU A 493 11.86 -36.59 -20.57
C LEU A 493 11.85 -35.17 -21.18
N ALA A 494 11.47 -34.16 -20.40
CA ALA A 494 11.47 -32.77 -20.85
C ALA A 494 12.89 -32.30 -21.23
N THR A 495 13.89 -32.66 -20.43
CA THR A 495 15.30 -32.36 -20.69
C THR A 495 15.78 -33.00 -21.98
N ALA A 496 15.42 -34.26 -22.22
CA ALA A 496 15.76 -34.95 -23.46
C ALA A 496 15.10 -34.29 -24.69
N LEU A 497 13.80 -33.93 -24.59
CA LEU A 497 13.08 -33.27 -25.68
C LEU A 497 13.72 -31.94 -26.08
N VAL A 498 14.12 -31.12 -25.11
CA VAL A 498 14.81 -29.84 -25.35
C VAL A 498 16.12 -30.06 -26.10
N LEU A 499 16.93 -31.03 -25.67
CA LEU A 499 18.20 -31.37 -26.35
C LEU A 499 17.98 -31.75 -27.83
N ARG A 500 16.88 -32.46 -28.14
CA ARG A 500 16.58 -32.87 -29.52
C ARG A 500 16.03 -31.73 -30.38
N LEU A 501 15.25 -30.83 -29.81
CA LEU A 501 14.74 -29.65 -30.52
C LEU A 501 15.86 -28.66 -30.84
N THR A 502 16.88 -28.57 -29.98
CA THR A 502 18.07 -27.75 -30.26
C THR A 502 18.91 -28.30 -31.41
N GLU A 503 19.01 -29.63 -31.57
CA GLU A 503 19.74 -30.27 -32.67
C GLU A 503 19.12 -30.01 -34.06
N GLY A 504 17.78 -30.05 -34.17
CA GLY A 504 17.09 -29.90 -35.45
C GLY A 504 17.11 -28.49 -36.06
N SER A 505 17.53 -27.48 -35.29
CA SER A 505 17.54 -26.08 -35.74
C SER A 505 18.80 -25.68 -36.51
N GLY A 506 19.81 -26.57 -36.59
CA GLY A 506 21.11 -26.30 -37.21
C GLY A 506 21.26 -26.71 -38.68
N GLU A 507 20.34 -27.49 -39.26
CA GLU A 507 20.49 -28.04 -40.63
C GLU A 507 19.86 -27.17 -41.75
N GLN A 508 19.31 -25.98 -41.45
CA GLN A 508 18.74 -25.06 -42.45
C GLN A 508 19.44 -23.70 -42.56
N GLN A 509 20.75 -23.62 -42.27
CA GLN A 509 21.58 -22.45 -42.61
C GLN A 509 22.74 -22.78 -43.52
#